data_AF-A0A412J6A3-F1
#
_entry.id   AF-A0A412J6A3-F1
#
_cell.length_a   1.000
_cell.length_b   1.000
_cell.length_c   1.000
_cell.angle_alpha   90.00
_cell.angle_beta   90.00
_cell.angle_gamma   90.00
#
_symmetry.space_group_name_H-M   'P 1'
#
loop_
_entity.id
_entity.type
_entity.pdbx_description
1 polymer ?
#
loop_
_entity_poly.entity_id
_entity_poly.type
_entity_poly.pdbx_seq_one_letter_code
_entity_poly.pdbx_strand_id
1 'polypeptide(L)'
;MSNNNDNNNSNSIITSVIMIPELDEFSYKEAKRLFLSYKEKGVITGGYFDDKSWSVTDEYANYGLNFDLRNIDCDTFLNTIGITKHEYINYVKTYTIFKFGELAFTTLRDFVGQLKHFIASYDFNKPRFVDDYYYNTCNQISEFFSLIKISDDSIQDSLLRALEDVQDDFRKRAPTHQRTLASFESYFKFNDILSRFWEESTDEDEKLFYFPVYLWWNLSGVLPMRPREFVLTPRNCLKKSGDSWTLTIVKDKLKGSNRKVSYKISTDYERVTYSVPDKFADLISWYLEATKKYSDNELYTLFMLIRTIESGIDVFPTTAVILPIITFVPV
;
A
#
# COMPACT_ATOMS: atom_id res chain seq x y z
N MET A 1 -21.96 -51.44 8.10
CA MET A 1 -21.28 -50.28 8.71
C MET A 1 -19.81 -50.30 8.29
N SER A 2 -19.45 -49.48 7.30
CA SER A 2 -18.11 -48.90 7.16
C SER A 2 -18.14 -47.82 6.08
N ASN A 3 -17.93 -46.59 6.57
CA ASN A 3 -17.24 -45.43 6.01
C ASN A 3 -17.65 -44.84 4.64
N ASN A 4 -18.43 -43.76 4.75
CA ASN A 4 -18.39 -42.57 3.90
C ASN A 4 -17.14 -41.74 4.23
N ASN A 5 -16.45 -41.22 3.21
CA ASN A 5 -16.13 -39.80 3.01
C ASN A 5 -14.95 -39.65 2.05
N ASP A 6 -15.25 -39.61 0.75
CA ASP A 6 -14.39 -38.99 -0.26
C ASP A 6 -15.21 -37.89 -0.94
N ASN A 7 -15.11 -36.67 -0.40
CA ASN A 7 -15.52 -35.44 -1.07
C ASN A 7 -14.96 -34.26 -0.28
N ASN A 8 -13.72 -33.88 -0.55
CA ASN A 8 -13.18 -32.54 -0.24
C ASN A 8 -11.79 -32.34 -0.88
N ASN A 9 -11.65 -32.57 -2.19
CA ASN A 9 -10.38 -32.30 -2.88
C ASN A 9 -10.53 -31.50 -4.19
N SER A 10 -11.60 -30.73 -4.34
CA SER A 10 -11.93 -30.04 -5.61
C SER A 10 -11.75 -28.52 -5.59
N ASN A 11 -11.32 -27.91 -4.48
CA ASN A 11 -11.28 -26.44 -4.35
C ASN A 11 -9.87 -25.81 -4.39
N SER A 12 -8.82 -26.53 -4.79
CA SER A 12 -7.44 -26.00 -4.76
C SER A 12 -6.76 -25.77 -6.11
N ILE A 13 -7.43 -25.99 -7.25
CA ILE A 13 -6.76 -25.92 -8.57
C ILE A 13 -7.60 -25.23 -9.65
N ILE A 14 -8.07 -23.99 -9.42
CA ILE A 14 -8.26 -23.01 -10.51
C ILE A 14 -8.06 -21.60 -9.92
N THR A 15 -6.80 -21.22 -9.68
CA THR A 15 -6.47 -19.79 -9.69
C THR A 15 -5.94 -19.52 -11.08
N SER A 16 -6.85 -19.39 -12.06
CA SER A 16 -6.48 -18.94 -13.40
C SER A 16 -5.76 -17.60 -13.25
N VAL A 17 -4.51 -17.56 -13.66
CA VAL A 17 -3.88 -16.30 -14.06
C VAL A 17 -4.79 -15.78 -15.17
N ILE A 18 -5.57 -14.75 -14.88
CA ILE A 18 -6.33 -14.04 -15.92
C ILE A 18 -5.25 -13.35 -16.75
N MET A 19 -4.75 -14.04 -17.78
CA MET A 19 -4.05 -13.36 -18.87
C MET A 19 -5.11 -12.54 -19.58
N ILE A 20 -4.99 -11.21 -19.49
CA ILE A 20 -5.82 -10.30 -20.27
C ILE A 20 -5.17 -10.30 -21.66
N PRO A 21 -5.81 -10.88 -22.69
CA PRO A 21 -5.23 -10.82 -24.03
C PRO A 21 -5.40 -9.43 -24.64
N GLU A 22 -6.50 -8.74 -24.33
CA GLU A 22 -6.88 -7.43 -24.87
C GLU A 22 -7.91 -6.75 -23.95
N LEU A 23 -7.95 -5.42 -23.96
CA LEU A 23 -8.99 -4.62 -23.30
C LEU A 23 -10.16 -4.42 -24.27
N ASP A 24 -11.13 -5.32 -24.18
CA ASP A 24 -12.35 -5.33 -24.99
C ASP A 24 -13.63 -5.39 -24.13
N GLU A 25 -14.78 -5.54 -24.79
CA GLU A 25 -16.09 -5.67 -24.13
C GLU A 25 -16.19 -6.90 -23.21
N PHE A 26 -15.50 -8.00 -23.54
CA PHE A 26 -15.49 -9.19 -22.69
C PHE A 26 -14.71 -8.93 -21.39
N SER A 27 -13.50 -8.38 -21.52
CA SER A 27 -12.64 -8.01 -20.40
C SER A 27 -13.33 -6.98 -19.48
N TYR A 28 -14.09 -6.05 -20.05
CA TYR A 28 -14.88 -5.06 -19.32
C TYR A 28 -15.99 -5.70 -18.48
N LYS A 29 -16.73 -6.67 -19.03
CA LYS A 29 -17.76 -7.43 -18.28
C LYS A 29 -17.14 -8.22 -17.14
N GLU A 30 -16.00 -8.85 -17.37
CA GLU A 30 -15.31 -9.60 -16.34
C GLU A 30 -14.76 -8.67 -15.24
N ALA A 31 -14.23 -7.51 -15.60
CA ALA A 31 -13.83 -6.49 -14.63
C ALA A 31 -15.01 -6.00 -13.77
N LYS A 32 -16.22 -5.85 -14.34
CA LYS A 32 -17.43 -5.55 -13.54
C LYS A 32 -17.74 -6.65 -12.54
N ARG A 33 -17.62 -7.93 -12.92
CA ARG A 33 -17.81 -9.07 -12.02
C ARG A 33 -16.78 -9.08 -10.89
N LEU A 34 -15.50 -8.85 -11.22
CA LEU A 34 -14.42 -8.76 -10.24
C LEU A 34 -14.60 -7.58 -9.28
N PHE A 35 -15.03 -6.42 -9.79
CA PHE A 35 -15.34 -5.25 -8.97
C PHE A 35 -16.40 -5.57 -7.90
N LEU A 36 -17.48 -6.24 -8.29
CA LEU A 36 -18.52 -6.65 -7.33
C LEU A 36 -17.95 -7.62 -6.28
N SER A 37 -17.12 -8.58 -6.69
CA SER A 37 -16.46 -9.49 -5.73
C SER A 37 -15.55 -8.75 -4.74
N TYR A 38 -14.77 -7.76 -5.19
CA TYR A 38 -13.96 -6.94 -4.29
C TYR A 38 -14.79 -6.03 -3.38
N LYS A 39 -15.97 -5.60 -3.85
CA LYS A 39 -16.94 -4.85 -3.03
C LYS A 39 -17.56 -5.72 -1.95
N GLU A 40 -17.95 -6.95 -2.28
CA GLU A 40 -18.45 -7.95 -1.30
C GLU A 40 -17.40 -8.29 -0.24
N LYS A 41 -16.12 -8.34 -0.62
CA LYS A 41 -14.98 -8.53 0.30
C LYS A 41 -14.67 -7.30 1.16
N GLY A 42 -15.36 -6.17 0.94
CA GLY A 42 -15.09 -4.90 1.63
C GLY A 42 -13.75 -4.27 1.28
N VAL A 43 -13.16 -4.64 0.13
CA VAL A 43 -11.93 -4.00 -0.39
C VAL A 43 -12.27 -2.71 -1.12
N ILE A 44 -13.37 -2.72 -1.89
CA ILE A 44 -13.96 -1.50 -2.46
C ILE A 44 -15.05 -1.03 -1.50
N THR A 45 -14.83 0.12 -0.88
CA THR A 45 -15.69 0.68 0.18
C THR A 45 -16.66 1.73 -0.34
N GLY A 46 -16.42 2.31 -1.52
CA GLY A 46 -17.26 3.37 -2.06
C GLY A 46 -17.24 3.45 -3.58
N GLY A 47 -18.39 3.84 -4.15
CA GLY A 47 -18.62 4.01 -5.58
C GLY A 47 -19.18 2.78 -6.30
N TYR A 48 -19.58 2.99 -7.54
CA TYR A 48 -19.95 1.99 -8.54
C TYR A 48 -18.88 1.89 -9.62
N PHE A 49 -18.86 0.79 -10.38
CA PHE A 49 -17.84 0.59 -11.42
C PHE A 49 -17.78 1.78 -12.40
N ASP A 50 -18.95 2.27 -12.82
CA ASP A 50 -19.05 3.36 -13.80
C ASP A 50 -18.84 4.77 -13.21
N ASP A 51 -18.67 4.89 -11.89
CA ASP A 51 -18.40 6.18 -11.24
C ASP A 51 -17.04 6.75 -11.62
N LYS A 52 -16.89 8.07 -11.45
CA LYS A 52 -15.64 8.79 -11.73
C LYS A 52 -14.50 8.43 -10.79
N SER A 53 -14.81 7.86 -9.63
CA SER A 53 -13.81 7.48 -8.64
C SER A 53 -14.29 6.33 -7.78
N TRP A 54 -13.35 5.54 -7.29
CA TRP A 54 -13.59 4.46 -6.32
C TRP A 54 -12.86 4.74 -5.02
N SER A 55 -13.50 4.38 -3.90
CA SER A 55 -12.85 4.33 -2.59
C SER A 55 -12.48 2.88 -2.30
N VAL A 56 -11.21 2.65 -1.95
CA VAL A 56 -10.67 1.31 -1.67
C VAL A 56 -9.86 1.31 -0.38
N THR A 57 -9.73 0.15 0.25
CA THR A 57 -9.00 -0.04 1.50
C THR A 57 -8.19 -1.32 1.50
N ASP A 58 -7.03 -1.29 2.12
CA ASP A 58 -6.27 -2.48 2.51
C ASP A 58 -6.40 -2.78 4.02
N GLU A 59 -7.51 -2.32 4.62
CA GLU A 59 -7.85 -2.29 6.06
C GLU A 59 -6.94 -1.39 6.90
N TYR A 60 -5.72 -1.18 6.44
CA TYR A 60 -4.73 -0.33 7.06
C TYR A 60 -4.90 1.15 6.68
N ALA A 61 -5.17 1.42 5.40
CA ALA A 61 -5.36 2.76 4.88
C ALA A 61 -6.44 2.79 3.80
N ASN A 62 -7.00 3.98 3.60
CA ASN A 62 -7.99 4.25 2.57
C ASN A 62 -7.36 5.01 1.41
N TYR A 63 -7.78 4.67 0.19
CA TYR A 63 -7.27 5.25 -1.04
C TYR A 63 -8.43 5.64 -1.96
N GLY A 64 -8.24 6.73 -2.69
CA GLY A 64 -9.11 7.13 -3.80
C GLY A 64 -8.46 6.82 -5.13
N LEU A 65 -9.16 6.08 -5.99
CA LEU A 65 -8.79 5.88 -7.39
C LEU A 65 -9.67 6.78 -8.25
N ASN A 66 -9.11 7.85 -8.79
CA ASN A 66 -9.86 8.86 -9.56
C ASN A 66 -9.63 8.65 -11.05
N PHE A 67 -10.67 8.35 -11.82
CA PHE A 67 -10.63 8.14 -13.27
C PHE A 67 -11.12 9.34 -14.09
N ASP A 68 -11.51 10.42 -13.42
CA ASP A 68 -12.05 11.62 -14.06
C ASP A 68 -11.01 12.36 -14.91
N LEU A 69 -11.42 12.78 -16.10
CA LEU A 69 -10.59 13.48 -17.09
C LEU A 69 -11.10 14.89 -17.39
N ARG A 70 -12.01 15.45 -16.58
CA ARG A 70 -12.61 16.78 -16.82
C ARG A 70 -11.59 17.91 -17.01
N ASN A 71 -10.46 17.86 -16.29
CA ASN A 71 -9.43 18.91 -16.31
C ASN A 71 -8.15 18.46 -17.04
N ILE A 72 -8.26 17.44 -17.89
CA ILE A 72 -7.14 16.87 -18.63
C ILE A 72 -7.42 17.12 -20.11
N ASP A 73 -6.50 17.83 -20.78
CA ASP A 73 -6.49 17.92 -22.24
C ASP A 73 -5.84 16.65 -22.79
N CYS A 74 -6.66 15.79 -23.39
CA CYS A 74 -6.22 14.52 -23.95
C CYS A 74 -6.86 14.23 -25.31
N ASP A 75 -7.59 15.18 -25.87
CA ASP A 75 -8.43 14.91 -27.05
C ASP A 75 -7.54 14.62 -28.26
N THR A 76 -6.45 15.36 -28.46
CA THR A 76 -5.47 15.07 -29.51
C THR A 76 -4.91 13.66 -29.35
N PHE A 77 -4.45 13.30 -28.15
CA PHE A 77 -3.87 11.98 -27.90
C PHE A 77 -4.85 10.84 -28.20
N LEU A 78 -6.07 10.93 -27.64
CA LEU A 78 -7.10 9.90 -27.79
C LEU A 78 -7.58 9.77 -29.24
N ASN A 79 -7.75 10.90 -29.94
CA ASN A 79 -8.10 10.91 -31.36
C ASN A 79 -6.99 10.27 -32.21
N THR A 80 -5.71 10.54 -31.91
CA THR A 80 -4.58 9.95 -32.64
C THR A 80 -4.53 8.43 -32.49
N ILE A 81 -4.78 7.88 -31.31
CA ILE A 81 -4.82 6.42 -31.11
C ILE A 81 -6.17 5.79 -31.50
N GLY A 82 -7.15 6.60 -31.89
CA GLY A 82 -8.44 6.15 -32.41
C GLY A 82 -9.43 5.66 -31.36
N ILE A 83 -9.37 6.15 -30.12
CA ILE A 83 -10.29 5.75 -29.05
C ILE A 83 -11.06 6.95 -28.48
N THR A 84 -12.29 6.73 -28.05
CA THR A 84 -13.06 7.76 -27.37
C THR A 84 -12.64 7.91 -25.90
N LYS A 85 -12.93 9.08 -25.32
CA LYS A 85 -12.74 9.34 -23.88
C LYS A 85 -13.49 8.33 -23.00
N HIS A 86 -14.66 7.87 -23.45
CA HIS A 86 -15.44 6.87 -22.73
C HIS A 86 -14.77 5.49 -22.74
N GLU A 87 -14.32 5.03 -23.91
CA GLU A 87 -13.60 3.76 -24.06
C GLU A 87 -12.31 3.76 -23.25
N TYR A 88 -11.52 4.85 -23.34
CA TYR A 88 -10.31 5.00 -22.55
C TYR A 88 -10.59 4.84 -21.05
N ILE A 89 -11.59 5.55 -20.50
CA ILE A 89 -11.93 5.43 -19.07
C ILE A 89 -12.32 3.99 -18.72
N ASN A 90 -13.09 3.32 -19.58
CA ASN A 90 -13.47 1.92 -19.38
C ASN A 90 -12.24 1.01 -19.38
N TYR A 91 -11.31 1.19 -20.32
CA TYR A 91 -10.05 0.43 -20.38
C TYR A 91 -9.20 0.64 -19.14
N VAL A 92 -9.02 1.89 -18.68
CA VAL A 92 -8.24 2.17 -17.46
C VAL A 92 -8.87 1.49 -16.24
N LYS A 93 -10.20 1.55 -16.09
CA LYS A 93 -10.92 0.88 -15.00
C LYS A 93 -10.78 -0.64 -15.06
N THR A 94 -10.93 -1.21 -16.25
CA THR A 94 -10.78 -2.65 -16.51
C THR A 94 -9.38 -3.12 -16.14
N TYR A 95 -8.34 -2.48 -16.68
CA TYR A 95 -6.95 -2.79 -16.36
C TYR A 95 -6.67 -2.65 -14.86
N THR A 96 -7.13 -1.56 -14.25
CA THR A 96 -6.97 -1.30 -12.82
C THR A 96 -7.54 -2.44 -11.98
N ILE A 97 -8.75 -2.93 -12.30
CA ILE A 97 -9.36 -4.06 -11.57
C ILE A 97 -8.61 -5.36 -11.79
N PHE A 98 -8.11 -5.64 -12.99
CA PHE A 98 -7.32 -6.85 -13.18
C PHE A 98 -5.98 -6.84 -12.43
N LYS A 99 -5.42 -5.65 -12.17
CA LYS A 99 -4.24 -5.48 -11.33
C LYS A 99 -4.54 -5.51 -9.82
N PHE A 100 -5.82 -5.59 -9.42
CA PHE A 100 -6.13 -5.88 -8.03
C PHE A 100 -5.63 -7.27 -7.65
N GLY A 101 -4.95 -7.33 -6.51
CA GLY A 101 -4.26 -8.48 -5.98
C GLY A 101 -2.86 -8.69 -6.54
N GLU A 102 -2.46 -7.93 -7.56
CA GLU A 102 -1.07 -7.93 -8.05
C GLU A 102 -0.30 -6.72 -7.51
N LEU A 103 -0.96 -5.57 -7.39
CA LEU A 103 -0.33 -4.31 -7.01
C LEU A 103 -0.92 -3.72 -5.72
N ALA A 104 -0.12 -3.01 -4.95
CA ALA A 104 -0.60 -2.22 -3.83
C ALA A 104 -1.47 -1.04 -4.33
N PHE A 105 -2.41 -0.56 -3.52
CA PHE A 105 -3.28 0.56 -3.91
C PHE A 105 -2.54 1.87 -4.12
N THR A 106 -1.41 2.09 -3.43
CA THR A 106 -0.51 3.22 -3.71
C THR A 106 -0.02 3.18 -5.15
N THR A 107 0.49 2.02 -5.60
CA THR A 107 0.95 1.81 -6.97
C THR A 107 -0.17 1.95 -7.99
N LEU A 108 -1.37 1.43 -7.71
CA LEU A 108 -2.52 1.58 -8.60
C LEU A 108 -2.96 3.05 -8.72
N ARG A 109 -2.97 3.80 -7.61
CA ARG A 109 -3.26 5.24 -7.63
C ARG A 109 -2.21 6.00 -8.42
N ASP A 110 -0.93 5.70 -8.20
CA ASP A 110 0.17 6.30 -8.94
C ASP A 110 0.04 6.00 -10.45
N PHE A 111 -0.26 4.74 -10.82
CA PHE A 111 -0.55 4.35 -12.20
C PHE A 111 -1.65 5.20 -12.83
N VAL A 112 -2.81 5.32 -12.19
CA VAL A 112 -3.92 6.11 -12.73
C VAL A 112 -3.54 7.58 -12.88
N GLY A 113 -2.81 8.15 -11.92
CA GLY A 113 -2.34 9.53 -11.99
C GLY A 113 -1.31 9.76 -13.11
N GLN A 114 -0.33 8.87 -13.21
CA GLN A 114 0.75 8.94 -14.19
C GLN A 114 0.25 8.73 -15.60
N LEU A 115 -0.68 7.81 -15.80
CA LEU A 115 -1.29 7.57 -17.09
C LEU A 115 -2.05 8.82 -17.58
N LYS A 116 -2.78 9.52 -16.69
CA LYS A 116 -3.43 10.79 -17.03
C LYS A 116 -2.43 11.88 -17.42
N HIS A 117 -1.34 11.99 -16.67
CA HIS A 117 -0.29 12.97 -16.97
C HIS A 117 0.41 12.65 -18.30
N PHE A 118 0.66 11.37 -18.58
CA PHE A 118 1.23 10.88 -19.83
C PHE A 118 0.37 11.25 -21.05
N ILE A 119 -0.93 10.91 -21.06
CA ILE A 119 -1.80 11.22 -22.20
C ILE A 119 -1.98 12.72 -22.43
N ALA A 120 -1.75 13.54 -21.41
CA ALA A 120 -1.83 15.00 -21.50
C ALA A 120 -0.55 15.64 -22.01
N SER A 121 0.59 14.99 -21.78
CA SER A 121 1.92 15.55 -22.07
C SER A 121 2.54 14.96 -23.33
N TYR A 122 2.11 13.78 -23.76
CA TYR A 122 2.65 13.10 -24.92
C TYR A 122 2.20 13.74 -26.23
N ASP A 123 3.17 14.08 -27.07
CA ASP A 123 2.95 14.71 -28.39
C ASP A 123 3.55 13.81 -29.48
N PHE A 124 2.68 13.20 -30.29
CA PHE A 124 3.06 12.32 -31.39
C PHE A 124 3.91 13.00 -32.47
N ASN A 125 3.95 14.34 -32.53
CA ASN A 125 4.76 15.08 -33.50
C ASN A 125 6.20 15.26 -33.05
N LYS A 126 6.52 14.97 -31.78
CA LYS A 126 7.88 15.10 -31.27
C LYS A 126 8.65 13.80 -31.48
N PRO A 127 9.92 13.87 -31.90
CA PRO A 127 10.74 12.68 -32.15
C PRO A 127 11.09 11.92 -30.86
N ARG A 128 10.93 12.55 -29.69
CA ARG A 128 11.17 11.95 -28.38
C ARG A 128 10.22 12.56 -27.36
N PHE A 129 9.70 11.72 -26.48
CA PHE A 129 8.98 12.16 -25.30
C PHE A 129 9.97 12.59 -24.21
N VAL A 130 9.84 13.82 -23.74
CA VAL A 130 10.65 14.38 -22.66
C VAL A 130 9.70 15.02 -21.67
N ASP A 131 9.77 14.56 -20.43
CA ASP A 131 8.94 15.03 -19.33
C ASP A 131 9.76 15.02 -18.04
N ASP A 132 9.53 16.01 -17.19
CA ASP A 132 10.15 16.11 -15.86
C ASP A 132 9.38 15.28 -14.82
N TYR A 133 8.21 14.76 -15.20
CA TYR A 133 7.40 13.91 -14.34
C TYR A 133 8.07 12.56 -14.05
N TYR A 134 7.95 12.09 -12.81
CA TYR A 134 8.52 10.82 -12.36
C TYR A 134 7.56 9.64 -12.57
N TYR A 135 7.89 8.74 -13.51
CA TYR A 135 7.04 7.61 -13.90
C TYR A 135 7.43 6.28 -13.24
N ASN A 136 7.14 6.09 -11.95
CA ASN A 136 7.40 4.82 -11.25
C ASN A 136 6.52 3.63 -11.72
N THR A 137 5.46 3.89 -12.50
CA THR A 137 4.56 2.87 -13.07
C THR A 137 4.67 2.74 -14.59
N CYS A 138 5.80 3.16 -15.18
CA CYS A 138 6.02 3.11 -16.63
C CYS A 138 5.79 1.71 -17.22
N ASN A 139 6.14 0.65 -16.49
CA ASN A 139 5.84 -0.73 -16.89
C ASN A 139 4.33 -0.99 -17.05
N GLN A 140 3.53 -0.53 -16.09
CA GLN A 140 2.09 -0.69 -16.13
C GLN A 140 1.47 0.15 -17.25
N ILE A 141 2.00 1.34 -17.51
CA ILE A 141 1.58 2.18 -18.62
C ILE A 141 1.88 1.50 -19.96
N SER A 142 3.09 0.95 -20.13
CA SER A 142 3.47 0.19 -21.32
C SER A 142 2.61 -1.06 -21.53
N GLU A 143 2.39 -1.83 -20.46
CA GLU A 143 1.51 -3.00 -20.51
C GLU A 143 0.08 -2.60 -20.88
N PHE A 144 -0.46 -1.54 -20.27
CA PHE A 144 -1.79 -1.02 -20.59
C PHE A 144 -1.96 -0.71 -22.07
N PHE A 145 -1.02 0.02 -22.67
CA PHE A 145 -1.09 0.35 -24.10
C PHE A 145 -0.81 -0.83 -25.02
N SER A 146 -0.10 -1.87 -24.55
CA SER A 146 0.04 -3.13 -25.30
C SER A 146 -1.26 -3.93 -25.37
N LEU A 147 -2.17 -3.71 -24.42
CA LEU A 147 -3.47 -4.41 -24.33
C LEU A 147 -4.61 -3.65 -25.03
N ILE A 148 -4.40 -2.41 -25.47
CA ILE A 148 -5.40 -1.65 -26.22
C ILE A 148 -5.19 -1.90 -27.70
N LYS A 149 -6.30 -2.09 -28.41
CA LYS A 149 -6.30 -2.10 -29.87
C LYS A 149 -6.18 -0.69 -30.43
N ILE A 150 -4.98 -0.34 -30.87
CA ILE A 150 -4.71 0.88 -31.64
C ILE A 150 -4.77 0.48 -33.11
N SER A 151 -5.51 1.24 -33.93
CA SER A 151 -5.77 0.85 -35.33
C SER A 151 -4.54 0.99 -36.25
N ASP A 152 -3.55 1.77 -35.83
CA ASP A 152 -2.31 2.03 -36.57
C ASP A 152 -1.12 1.47 -35.78
N ASP A 153 -0.55 0.38 -36.29
CA ASP A 153 0.61 -0.30 -35.68
C ASP A 153 1.81 0.65 -35.52
N SER A 154 1.98 1.63 -36.41
CA SER A 154 3.09 2.59 -36.32
C SER A 154 2.93 3.55 -35.14
N ILE A 155 1.69 3.91 -34.81
CA ILE A 155 1.35 4.73 -33.64
C ILE A 155 1.60 3.93 -32.37
N GLN A 156 1.19 2.65 -32.34
CA GLN A 156 1.43 1.77 -31.21
C GLN A 156 2.93 1.55 -30.98
N ASP A 157 3.69 1.25 -32.02
CA ASP A 157 5.15 1.11 -31.98
C ASP A 157 5.83 2.38 -31.44
N SER A 158 5.42 3.55 -31.94
CA SER A 158 5.98 4.83 -31.48
C SER A 158 5.72 5.06 -30.00
N LEU A 159 4.52 4.72 -29.53
CA LEU A 159 4.12 4.88 -28.13
C LEU A 159 4.92 3.95 -27.21
N LEU A 160 5.05 2.67 -27.58
CA LEU A 160 5.80 1.69 -26.80
C LEU A 160 7.28 2.05 -26.75
N ARG A 161 7.89 2.47 -27.88
CA ARG A 161 9.29 2.94 -27.90
C ARG A 161 9.50 4.15 -27.00
N ALA A 162 8.57 5.11 -27.00
CA ALA A 162 8.69 6.26 -26.12
C ALA A 162 8.62 5.88 -24.63
N LEU A 163 7.80 4.89 -24.27
CA LEU A 163 7.72 4.36 -22.91
C LEU A 163 8.97 3.54 -22.54
N GLU A 164 9.57 2.83 -23.49
CA GLU A 164 10.88 2.18 -23.31
C GLU A 164 11.98 3.23 -23.06
N ASP A 165 12.01 4.32 -23.81
CA ASP A 165 12.95 5.43 -23.60
C ASP A 165 12.78 6.07 -22.22
N VAL A 166 11.54 6.32 -21.79
CA VAL A 166 11.22 6.80 -20.43
C VAL A 166 11.69 5.80 -19.39
N GLN A 167 11.48 4.51 -19.61
CA GLN A 167 11.93 3.48 -18.70
C GLN A 167 13.45 3.43 -18.62
N ASP A 168 14.16 3.55 -19.73
CA ASP A 168 15.62 3.52 -19.75
C ASP A 168 16.23 4.78 -19.14
N ASP A 169 15.64 5.95 -19.40
CA ASP A 169 15.99 7.18 -18.70
C ASP A 169 15.70 7.08 -17.21
N PHE A 170 14.58 6.47 -16.83
CA PHE A 170 14.27 6.14 -15.45
C PHE A 170 15.34 5.21 -14.87
N ARG A 171 15.77 4.16 -15.55
CA ARG A 171 16.82 3.26 -15.04
C ARG A 171 18.17 3.96 -14.89
N LYS A 172 18.48 4.92 -15.78
CA LYS A 172 19.71 5.73 -15.74
C LYS A 172 19.67 6.80 -14.64
N ARG A 173 18.50 7.44 -14.43
CA ARG A 173 18.26 8.46 -13.41
C ARG A 173 17.90 7.88 -12.05
N ALA A 174 17.35 6.66 -12.04
CA ALA A 174 17.04 5.93 -10.83
C ALA A 174 18.33 5.90 -10.03
N PRO A 175 18.30 6.36 -8.79
CA PRO A 175 19.52 6.45 -8.01
C PRO A 175 20.07 5.02 -7.89
N THR A 176 21.14 4.74 -8.64
CA THR A 176 22.06 3.61 -8.37
C THR A 176 22.64 3.74 -6.97
N HIS A 177 22.58 4.94 -6.42
CA HIS A 177 22.74 5.22 -5.01
C HIS A 177 21.55 4.64 -4.25
N GLN A 178 21.72 3.40 -3.80
CA GLN A 178 21.11 2.92 -2.56
C GLN A 178 20.96 4.10 -1.61
N ARG A 179 19.74 4.35 -1.11
CA ARG A 179 19.43 5.49 -0.23
C ARG A 179 20.59 5.64 0.74
N THR A 180 21.30 6.76 0.67
CA THR A 180 22.47 6.95 1.53
C THR A 180 21.98 6.90 2.95
N LEU A 181 22.38 5.83 3.66
CA LEU A 181 22.04 5.69 5.06
C LEU A 181 22.57 6.93 5.79
N ALA A 182 21.90 7.30 6.87
CA ALA A 182 22.41 8.38 7.69
C ALA A 182 23.83 8.03 8.18
N SER A 183 24.61 9.05 8.56
CA SER A 183 25.90 8.76 9.19
C SER A 183 25.69 8.01 10.51
N PHE A 184 26.64 7.16 10.90
CA PHE A 184 26.62 6.52 12.23
C PHE A 184 26.41 7.53 13.37
N GLU A 185 27.02 8.71 13.25
CA GLU A 185 26.84 9.83 14.19
C GLU A 185 25.37 10.24 14.33
N SER A 186 24.60 10.24 13.24
CA SER A 186 23.17 10.54 13.28
C SER A 186 22.38 9.49 14.06
N TYR A 187 22.72 8.21 13.93
CA TYR A 187 22.08 7.13 14.71
C TYR A 187 22.41 7.26 16.20
N PHE A 188 23.67 7.50 16.57
CA PHE A 188 24.08 7.72 17.96
C PHE A 188 23.40 8.96 18.55
N LYS A 189 23.43 10.08 17.83
CA LYS A 189 22.75 11.31 18.26
C LYS A 189 21.25 11.10 18.43
N PHE A 190 20.60 10.37 17.52
CA PHE A 190 19.19 10.05 17.67
C PHE A 190 18.94 9.17 18.90
N ASN A 191 19.75 8.14 19.11
CA ASN A 191 19.69 7.31 20.31
C ASN A 191 19.83 8.13 21.59
N ASP A 192 20.81 9.03 21.65
CA ASP A 192 21.08 9.87 22.82
C ASP A 192 19.94 10.83 23.09
N ILE A 193 19.41 11.49 22.05
CA ILE A 193 18.25 12.37 22.16
C ILE A 193 17.04 11.59 22.68
N LEU A 194 16.77 10.42 22.10
CA LEU A 194 15.61 9.61 22.42
C LEU A 194 15.70 9.01 23.83
N SER A 195 16.90 8.58 24.25
CA SER A 195 17.15 8.05 25.59
C SER A 195 16.99 9.15 26.64
N ARG A 196 17.62 10.31 26.40
CA ARG A 196 17.49 11.48 27.26
C ARG A 196 16.03 11.94 27.39
N PHE A 197 15.30 12.02 26.27
CA PHE A 197 13.87 12.34 26.30
C PHE A 197 13.10 11.36 27.19
N TRP A 198 13.34 10.06 27.06
CA TRP A 198 12.63 9.04 27.83
C TRP A 198 12.93 9.11 29.33
N GLU A 199 14.17 9.41 29.69
CA GLU A 199 14.64 9.53 31.07
C GLU A 199 14.20 10.84 31.74
N GLU A 200 14.29 11.97 31.03
CA GLU A 200 14.08 13.31 31.59
C GLU A 200 12.65 13.81 31.47
N SER A 201 11.88 13.35 30.48
CA SER A 201 10.52 13.87 30.29
C SER A 201 9.64 13.54 31.51
N THR A 202 8.92 14.55 32.00
CA THR A 202 7.95 14.41 33.09
C THR A 202 6.52 14.59 32.60
N ASP A 203 6.34 14.98 31.34
CA ASP A 203 5.06 15.11 30.68
C ASP A 203 4.59 13.74 30.16
N GLU A 204 3.52 13.22 30.75
CA GLU A 204 2.96 11.92 30.37
C GLU A 204 2.36 11.94 28.96
N ASP A 205 1.75 13.04 28.54
CA ASP A 205 1.13 13.16 27.21
C ASP A 205 2.21 13.19 26.12
N GLU A 206 3.33 13.89 26.36
CA GLU A 206 4.50 13.82 25.46
C GLU A 206 5.09 12.41 25.40
N LYS A 207 5.26 11.74 26.54
CA LYS A 207 5.76 10.36 26.59
C LYS A 207 4.86 9.40 25.83
N LEU A 208 3.55 9.54 25.99
CA LEU A 208 2.57 8.73 25.28
C LEU A 208 2.61 8.97 23.77
N PHE A 209 2.80 10.22 23.34
CA PHE A 209 2.93 10.58 21.92
C PHE A 209 4.18 9.99 21.27
N TYR A 210 5.33 10.07 21.95
CA TYR A 210 6.61 9.57 21.42
C TYR A 210 6.90 8.10 21.73
N PHE A 211 6.09 7.44 22.57
CA PHE A 211 6.23 6.02 22.91
C PHE A 211 6.35 5.09 21.68
N PRO A 212 5.55 5.22 20.60
CA PRO A 212 5.70 4.37 19.44
C PRO A 212 7.10 4.45 18.81
N VAL A 213 7.69 5.65 18.78
CA VAL A 213 9.06 5.86 18.26
C VAL A 213 10.09 5.25 19.20
N TYR A 214 9.95 5.49 20.50
CA TYR A 214 10.85 4.96 21.52
C TYR A 214 10.85 3.43 21.54
N LEU A 215 9.67 2.81 21.58
CA LEU A 215 9.52 1.36 21.56
C LEU A 215 10.03 0.79 20.24
N TRP A 216 9.71 1.41 19.10
CA TRP A 216 10.17 0.93 17.80
C TRP A 216 11.71 0.93 17.72
N TRP A 217 12.36 2.02 18.13
CA TRP A 217 13.82 2.14 18.13
C TRP A 217 14.49 1.05 18.97
N ASN A 218 14.00 0.84 20.19
CA ASN A 218 14.56 -0.14 21.12
C ASN A 218 14.24 -1.59 20.71
N LEU A 219 13.01 -1.85 20.25
CA LEU A 219 12.55 -3.20 19.94
C LEU A 219 13.09 -3.69 18.60
N SER A 220 13.11 -2.84 17.57
CA SER A 220 13.53 -3.23 16.22
C SER A 220 15.03 -3.58 16.12
N GLY A 221 15.85 -3.02 17.01
CA GLY A 221 17.25 -3.41 17.16
C GLY A 221 17.47 -4.84 17.65
N VAL A 222 16.49 -5.42 18.37
CA VAL A 222 16.52 -6.81 18.85
C VAL A 222 15.69 -7.73 17.97
N LEU A 223 14.52 -7.24 17.53
CA LEU A 223 13.55 -7.95 16.71
C LEU A 223 13.28 -7.18 15.42
N PRO A 224 14.06 -7.44 14.34
CA PRO A 224 13.93 -6.69 13.10
C PRO A 224 12.51 -6.79 12.53
N MET A 225 11.85 -5.65 12.33
CA MET A 225 10.48 -5.59 11.82
C MET A 225 10.23 -4.32 11.02
N ARG A 226 9.37 -4.40 10.00
CA ARG A 226 9.00 -3.23 9.20
C ARG A 226 8.14 -2.28 10.03
N PRO A 227 8.19 -0.96 9.74
CA PRO A 227 7.29 0.00 10.38
C PRO A 227 5.80 -0.41 10.30
N ARG A 228 5.34 -0.95 9.15
CA ARG A 228 3.97 -1.47 8.99
C ARG A 228 3.68 -2.70 9.87
N GLU A 229 4.63 -3.62 10.01
CA GLU A 229 4.52 -4.77 10.91
C GLU A 229 4.42 -4.31 12.38
N PHE A 230 5.16 -3.27 12.74
CA PHE A 230 5.20 -2.71 14.09
C PHE A 230 3.89 -2.05 14.46
N VAL A 231 3.37 -1.13 13.65
CA VAL A 231 2.13 -0.42 13.97
C VAL A 231 0.89 -1.32 14.01
N LEU A 232 0.96 -2.50 13.37
CA LEU A 232 -0.08 -3.53 13.40
C LEU A 232 0.07 -4.51 14.57
N THR A 233 1.01 -4.29 15.48
CA THR A 233 1.13 -5.07 16.73
C THR A 233 -0.21 -5.02 17.48
N PRO A 234 -0.81 -6.17 17.85
CA PRO A 234 -2.13 -6.19 18.48
C PRO A 234 -2.10 -5.58 19.89
N ARG A 235 -3.22 -5.04 20.35
CA ARG A 235 -3.30 -4.43 21.69
C ARG A 235 -3.07 -5.43 22.82
N ASN A 236 -3.54 -6.67 22.65
CA ASN A 236 -3.27 -7.79 23.56
C ASN A 236 -1.97 -8.54 23.21
N CYS A 237 -0.93 -7.82 22.78
CA CYS A 237 0.33 -8.41 22.33
C CYS A 237 1.16 -9.06 23.44
N LEU A 238 1.03 -8.61 24.69
CA LEU A 238 1.86 -9.06 25.80
C LEU A 238 1.16 -10.15 26.63
N LYS A 239 1.87 -11.26 26.92
CA LYS A 239 1.39 -12.34 27.78
C LYS A 239 2.48 -12.83 28.73
N LYS A 240 2.11 -13.06 29.99
CA LYS A 240 2.97 -13.70 30.99
C LYS A 240 2.73 -15.20 31.04
N SER A 241 3.80 -15.98 30.92
CA SER A 241 3.79 -17.45 30.99
C SER A 241 4.85 -17.89 31.99
N GLY A 242 4.42 -18.20 33.21
CA GLY A 242 5.33 -18.45 34.34
C GLY A 242 6.16 -17.20 34.65
N ASP A 243 7.49 -17.37 34.65
CA ASP A 243 8.45 -16.28 34.89
C ASP A 243 8.88 -15.54 33.61
N SER A 244 8.32 -15.92 32.46
CA SER A 244 8.71 -15.34 31.16
C SER A 244 7.60 -14.50 30.53
N TRP A 245 8.00 -13.42 29.85
CA TRP A 245 7.10 -12.61 29.05
C TRP A 245 7.22 -12.94 27.57
N THR A 246 6.08 -12.90 26.90
CA THR A 246 6.00 -13.12 25.46
C THR A 246 5.30 -11.96 24.78
N LEU A 247 5.83 -11.55 23.63
CA LEU A 247 5.31 -10.49 22.78
C LEU A 247 4.84 -11.08 21.45
N THR A 248 3.59 -10.81 21.10
CA THR A 248 2.99 -11.18 19.81
C THR A 248 3.01 -9.97 18.90
N ILE A 249 3.70 -10.08 17.77
CA ILE A 249 3.72 -9.07 16.69
C ILE A 249 3.09 -9.65 15.42
N VAL A 250 2.96 -8.84 14.37
CA VAL A 250 2.60 -9.34 13.04
C VAL A 250 3.80 -9.34 12.09
N LYS A 251 3.80 -10.28 11.14
CA LYS A 251 4.79 -10.41 10.07
C LYS A 251 4.12 -10.54 8.72
N ASP A 252 4.68 -9.85 7.73
CA ASP A 252 4.22 -9.89 6.33
C ASP A 252 4.51 -11.26 5.70
N LYS A 253 3.47 -11.90 5.13
CA LYS A 253 3.56 -13.22 4.47
C LYS A 253 3.85 -13.16 2.97
N LEU A 254 3.75 -11.97 2.38
CA LEU A 254 3.86 -11.74 0.94
C LEU A 254 5.33 -11.66 0.52
N LYS A 255 6.19 -11.07 1.36
CA LYS A 255 7.61 -10.86 0.99
C LYS A 255 8.33 -12.19 0.72
N GLY A 256 8.90 -12.31 -0.48
CA GLY A 256 9.62 -13.50 -0.94
C GLY A 256 8.72 -14.60 -1.51
N SER A 257 7.42 -14.35 -1.62
CA SER A 257 6.45 -15.27 -2.22
C SER A 257 5.78 -14.63 -3.43
N ASN A 258 5.47 -15.41 -4.48
CA ASN A 258 4.66 -14.96 -5.62
C ASN A 258 3.15 -14.89 -5.27
N ARG A 259 2.81 -14.59 -4.02
CA ARG A 259 1.41 -14.54 -3.56
C ARG A 259 0.74 -13.23 -3.95
N LYS A 260 -0.53 -13.32 -4.33
CA LYS A 260 -1.38 -12.14 -4.56
C LYS A 260 -1.65 -11.41 -3.25
N VAL A 261 -1.70 -10.09 -3.33
CA VAL A 261 -2.13 -9.19 -2.24
C VAL A 261 -3.62 -9.41 -2.02
N SER A 262 -4.03 -9.79 -0.81
CA SER A 262 -5.47 -9.94 -0.52
C SER A 262 -6.15 -8.63 -0.14
N TYR A 263 -5.35 -7.63 0.26
CA TYR A 263 -5.80 -6.37 0.87
C TYR A 263 -6.47 -6.59 2.23
N LYS A 264 -6.17 -7.71 2.89
CA LYS A 264 -6.71 -8.09 4.18
C LYS A 264 -5.58 -8.39 5.15
N ILE A 265 -5.57 -7.71 6.29
CA ILE A 265 -4.52 -7.89 7.31
C ILE A 265 -4.47 -9.34 7.77
N SER A 266 -5.64 -9.95 7.98
CA SER A 266 -5.77 -11.35 8.44
C SER A 266 -5.17 -12.38 7.47
N THR A 267 -5.10 -12.04 6.18
CA THR A 267 -4.62 -12.94 5.13
C THR A 267 -3.16 -12.65 4.76
N ASP A 268 -2.81 -11.37 4.63
CA ASP A 268 -1.47 -10.92 4.20
C ASP A 268 -0.44 -10.95 5.35
N TYR A 269 -0.88 -11.04 6.61
CA TYR A 269 -0.01 -11.08 7.79
C TYR A 269 -0.22 -12.34 8.63
N GLU A 270 0.79 -12.73 9.41
CA GLU A 270 0.70 -13.71 10.50
C GLU A 270 1.08 -13.11 11.83
N ARG A 271 0.49 -13.64 12.90
CA ARG A 271 0.93 -13.36 14.26
C ARG A 271 2.07 -14.29 14.62
N VAL A 272 3.15 -13.71 15.12
CA VAL A 272 4.34 -14.45 15.58
C VAL A 272 4.66 -13.99 17.00
N THR A 273 4.97 -14.95 17.87
CA THR A 273 5.23 -14.70 19.29
C THR A 273 6.70 -14.93 19.61
N TYR A 274 7.30 -14.00 20.34
CA TYR A 274 8.70 -14.04 20.78
C TYR A 274 8.79 -13.90 22.29
N SER A 275 9.78 -14.54 22.91
CA SER A 275 10.16 -14.21 24.29
C SER A 275 10.78 -12.82 24.33
N VAL A 276 10.44 -12.02 25.34
CA VAL A 276 10.97 -10.66 25.50
C VAL A 276 11.48 -10.43 26.93
N PRO A 277 12.59 -9.68 27.09
CA PRO A 277 13.05 -9.22 28.39
C PRO A 277 12.00 -8.40 29.16
N ASP A 278 12.09 -8.43 30.50
CA ASP A 278 11.21 -7.67 31.41
C ASP A 278 11.14 -6.19 31.06
N LYS A 279 12.26 -5.56 30.67
CA LYS A 279 12.30 -4.16 30.23
C LYS A 279 11.24 -3.84 29.17
N PHE A 280 11.03 -4.71 28.18
CA PHE A 280 10.01 -4.48 27.15
C PHE A 280 8.60 -4.78 27.66
N ALA A 281 8.46 -5.80 28.50
CA ALA A 281 7.18 -6.11 29.13
C ALA A 281 6.70 -4.95 30.01
N ASP A 282 7.58 -4.34 30.79
CA ASP A 282 7.30 -3.19 31.64
C ASP A 282 6.90 -1.97 30.81
N LEU A 283 7.67 -1.65 29.76
CA LEU A 283 7.36 -0.53 28.84
C LEU A 283 5.98 -0.68 28.18
N ILE A 284 5.67 -1.88 27.68
CA ILE A 284 4.40 -2.16 27.01
C ILE A 284 3.26 -2.19 28.04
N SER A 285 3.47 -2.75 29.22
CA SER A 285 2.46 -2.77 30.30
C SER A 285 2.12 -1.36 30.77
N TRP A 286 3.14 -0.51 30.97
CA TRP A 286 2.94 0.90 31.29
C TRP A 286 2.07 1.59 30.23
N TYR A 287 2.40 1.42 28.95
CA TYR A 287 1.64 2.06 27.87
C TYR A 287 0.21 1.54 27.78
N LEU A 288 -0.01 0.23 27.97
CA LEU A 288 -1.34 -0.37 27.98
C LEU A 288 -2.21 0.20 29.11
N GLU A 289 -1.66 0.34 30.32
CA GLU A 289 -2.40 0.93 31.45
C GLU A 289 -2.63 2.44 31.25
N ALA A 290 -1.61 3.19 30.84
CA ALA A 290 -1.73 4.63 30.59
C ALA A 290 -2.72 4.96 29.47
N THR A 291 -2.89 4.06 28.50
CA THR A 291 -3.83 4.23 27.39
C THR A 291 -5.18 3.53 27.57
N LYS A 292 -5.44 2.90 28.72
CA LYS A 292 -6.67 2.14 28.98
C LYS A 292 -7.94 2.97 28.94
N LYS A 293 -7.82 4.27 29.26
CA LYS A 293 -8.92 5.25 29.22
C LYS A 293 -9.36 5.63 27.80
N TYR A 294 -8.52 5.40 26.80
CA TYR A 294 -8.84 5.73 25.41
C TYR A 294 -9.62 4.59 24.76
N SER A 295 -10.59 4.95 23.91
CA SER A 295 -11.35 3.99 23.10
C SER A 295 -10.43 3.26 22.13
N ASP A 296 -10.54 1.94 22.06
CA ASP A 296 -9.75 1.13 21.12
C ASP A 296 -9.89 1.63 19.68
N ASN A 297 -8.80 1.51 18.91
CA ASN A 297 -8.83 1.81 17.48
C ASN A 297 -9.50 0.67 16.69
N GLU A 298 -9.95 0.97 15.47
CA GLU A 298 -10.70 0.02 14.62
C GLU A 298 -9.97 -1.31 14.36
N LEU A 299 -8.63 -1.28 14.36
CA LEU A 299 -7.77 -2.45 14.12
C LEU A 299 -7.34 -3.16 15.41
N TYR A 300 -7.74 -2.65 16.58
CA TYR A 300 -7.36 -3.16 17.90
C TYR A 300 -5.83 -3.33 18.05
N THR A 301 -5.07 -2.35 17.56
CA THR A 301 -3.60 -2.34 17.66
C THR A 301 -3.12 -1.74 18.98
N LEU A 302 -1.86 -2.02 19.33
CA LEU A 302 -1.19 -1.52 20.52
C LEU A 302 -1.26 0.00 20.61
N PHE A 303 -0.87 0.68 19.53
CA PHE A 303 -0.73 2.14 19.52
C PHE A 303 -2.07 2.84 19.36
N MET A 304 -2.28 3.85 20.19
CA MET A 304 -3.48 4.66 20.26
C MET A 304 -3.20 6.07 19.74
N LEU A 305 -4.13 6.64 18.97
CA LEU A 305 -4.02 8.02 18.51
C LEU A 305 -4.55 8.92 19.64
N ILE A 306 -3.61 9.54 20.35
CA ILE A 306 -3.94 10.41 21.48
C ILE A 306 -4.05 11.82 20.92
N ARG A 307 -5.29 12.29 20.71
CA ARG A 307 -5.56 13.71 20.41
C ARG A 307 -5.94 14.41 21.71
N THR A 308 -5.29 15.53 22.00
CA THR A 308 -5.85 16.56 22.86
C THR A 308 -7.10 17.09 22.17
N ILE A 309 -8.28 16.83 22.74
CA ILE A 309 -9.55 17.24 22.15
C ILE A 309 -9.71 18.75 22.35
N GLU A 310 -9.35 19.54 21.36
CA GLU A 310 -9.96 20.85 21.13
C GLU A 310 -10.69 20.79 19.80
N SER A 311 -12.02 20.70 19.87
CA SER A 311 -12.97 20.82 18.75
C SER A 311 -12.92 19.75 17.64
N GLY A 312 -13.76 18.72 17.76
CA GLY A 312 -14.23 17.92 16.62
C GLY A 312 -13.40 16.66 16.34
N ILE A 313 -14.10 15.54 16.22
CA ILE A 313 -13.53 14.21 15.99
C ILE A 313 -13.13 14.09 14.52
N ASP A 314 -11.83 13.90 14.28
CA ASP A 314 -11.31 13.44 13.00
C ASP A 314 -10.66 12.06 13.24
N VAL A 315 -11.32 11.00 12.78
CA VAL A 315 -10.83 9.62 12.86
C VAL A 315 -9.81 9.42 11.74
N PHE A 316 -8.54 9.70 12.03
CA PHE A 316 -7.45 9.22 11.18
C PHE A 316 -6.99 7.87 11.73
N PRO A 317 -6.65 6.89 10.87
CA PRO A 317 -6.02 5.66 11.32
C PRO A 317 -4.79 6.02 12.16
N THR A 318 -4.65 5.43 13.36
CA THR A 318 -3.47 5.63 14.25
C THR A 318 -2.14 5.42 13.51
N THR A 319 -2.20 4.57 12.49
CA THR A 319 -1.12 4.22 11.58
C THR A 319 -0.68 5.35 10.64
N ALA A 320 -1.56 6.30 10.29
CA ALA A 320 -1.29 7.39 9.36
C ALA A 320 -0.40 8.50 9.94
N VAL A 321 -0.29 8.61 11.27
CA VAL A 321 0.58 9.59 11.95
C VAL A 321 1.88 8.94 12.41
N ILE A 322 1.80 7.73 12.97
CA ILE A 322 2.96 7.02 13.52
C ILE A 322 3.87 6.49 12.40
N LEU A 323 3.30 5.99 11.29
CA LEU A 323 4.10 5.43 10.21
C LEU A 323 5.01 6.49 9.57
N PRO A 324 4.55 7.69 9.16
CA PRO A 324 5.44 8.75 8.70
C PRO A 324 6.58 8.99 9.67
N ILE A 325 6.29 9.20 10.96
CA ILE A 325 7.29 9.47 11.99
C ILE A 325 8.35 8.37 12.03
N ILE A 326 7.93 7.09 12.06
CA ILE A 326 8.86 5.95 12.07
C ILE A 326 9.61 5.79 10.74
N THR A 327 8.97 6.04 9.59
CA THR A 327 9.61 5.91 8.26
C THR A 327 10.59 7.02 7.94
N PHE A 328 10.52 8.15 8.66
CA PHE A 328 11.49 9.25 8.60
C PHE A 328 12.65 9.07 9.59
N VAL A 329 12.56 8.15 10.56
CA VAL A 329 13.73 7.78 11.36
C VAL A 329 14.70 7.04 10.43
N PRO A 330 15.97 7.47 10.36
CA PRO A 330 16.96 6.75 9.56
C PRO A 330 17.06 5.31 10.07
N VAL A 331 16.83 4.35 9.18
CA VAL A 331 17.05 2.91 9.41
C VAL A 331 18.11 2.47 8.45
#